data_AF-A0A6P8XMP7-F1
#
_entry.id   AF-A0A6P8XMP7-F1
#
_cell.length_a   1.000
_cell.length_b   1.000
_cell.length_c   1.000
_cell.angle_alpha   90.00
_cell.angle_beta   90.00
_cell.angle_gamma   90.00
#
_symmetry.space_group_name_H-M   'P 1'
#
loop_
_entity.id
_entity.type
_entity.pdbx_description
1 polymer ?
#
loop_
_entity_poly.entity_id
_entity_poly.type
_entity_poly.pdbx_seq_one_letter_code
_entity_poly.pdbx_strand_id
1 'polypeptide(L)'
;MRVLLMLAACLSLVVQLEGSALLSGEERSIRKCLNNYGGLNAANAERLDRYTQWSESYEEVPCFTQCYLREMFDFYHEEAGFDAIRIKKHFGEAVYEACSERLKLGDLRQSSCEHAYAGFHCIVSLENDPFILIENMQNATRAAKSAMKECLQQVDQVEWNRISDYARFPVTEPIPCFTRCFISRLELFDERTHRWRVPAMRRALGVPALGAHVAGCAQRRGRNPCATMYQQFTCFVLAV
;
A
#
# COMPACT_ATOMS: atom_id res chain seq x y z
N MET A 1 0.08 -1.99 4.66
CA MET A 1 -0.43 -2.66 5.89
C MET A 1 0.64 -2.95 6.95
N ARG A 2 1.94 -2.66 6.77
CA ARG A 2 2.97 -3.04 7.77
C ARG A 2 3.74 -1.87 8.36
N VAL A 3 3.67 -0.66 7.83
CA VAL A 3 4.41 0.49 8.40
C VAL A 3 3.41 1.50 9.01
N LEU A 4 2.33 1.85 8.29
CA LEU A 4 1.21 2.61 8.86
C LEU A 4 0.38 1.83 9.87
N LEU A 5 0.28 0.51 9.75
CA LEU A 5 -0.36 -0.31 10.78
C LEU A 5 0.54 -0.53 11.99
N MET A 6 1.86 -0.34 11.88
CA MET A 6 2.75 -0.32 13.05
C MET A 6 2.64 1.04 13.77
N LEU A 7 2.60 2.15 13.03
CA LEU A 7 2.45 3.49 13.62
C LEU A 7 1.01 3.75 14.13
N ALA A 8 -0.04 3.40 13.38
CA ALA A 8 -1.43 3.63 13.78
C ALA A 8 -1.98 2.57 14.78
N ALA A 9 -1.53 1.31 14.73
CA ALA A 9 -1.93 0.34 15.76
C ALA A 9 -1.19 0.55 17.10
N CYS A 10 -0.08 1.29 17.12
CA CYS A 10 0.61 1.60 18.38
C CYS A 10 -0.21 2.48 19.33
N LEU A 11 -1.17 3.26 18.85
CA LEU A 11 -1.73 4.37 19.64
C LEU A 11 -3.19 4.20 20.07
N SER A 12 -3.92 3.25 19.50
CA SER A 12 -5.19 2.77 20.08
C SER A 12 -5.00 1.74 21.20
N LEU A 13 -3.77 1.22 21.39
CA LEU A 13 -3.46 0.09 22.27
C LEU A 13 -2.83 0.46 23.62
N VAL A 14 -2.51 1.73 23.88
CA VAL A 14 -1.94 2.13 25.19
C VAL A 14 -2.97 2.02 26.33
N VAL A 15 -4.26 1.86 26.04
CA VAL A 15 -5.33 1.69 27.04
C VAL A 15 -5.73 0.22 27.28
N GLN A 16 -5.26 -0.74 26.48
CA GLN A 16 -5.54 -2.17 26.67
C GLN A 16 -4.25 -2.98 26.64
N LEU A 17 -3.64 -3.10 27.83
CA LEU A 17 -2.65 -4.13 28.11
C LEU A 17 -3.20 -5.51 27.69
N GLU A 18 -2.31 -6.31 27.10
CA GLU A 18 -2.45 -7.73 26.73
C GLU A 18 -3.07 -8.02 25.35
N GLY A 19 -2.28 -7.82 24.28
CA GLY A 19 -2.59 -8.42 22.99
C GLY A 19 -1.67 -8.00 21.83
N SER A 20 -0.64 -8.81 21.56
CA SER A 20 0.08 -8.92 20.28
C SER A 20 0.97 -7.74 19.81
N ALA A 21 2.21 -7.77 20.30
CA ALA A 21 3.46 -7.55 19.55
C ALA A 21 3.66 -6.19 18.84
N LEU A 22 3.94 -5.13 19.63
CA LEU A 22 5.12 -4.32 19.31
C LEU A 22 6.32 -5.27 19.29
N LEU A 23 7.07 -5.34 18.18
CA LEU A 23 8.36 -6.02 18.21
C LEU A 23 9.18 -5.34 19.31
N SER A 24 9.71 -6.09 20.29
CA SER A 24 10.43 -5.52 21.44
C SER A 24 11.60 -4.58 21.07
N GLY A 25 12.04 -4.58 19.81
CA GLY A 25 12.98 -3.62 19.25
C GLY A 25 12.39 -2.24 18.93
N GLU A 26 11.15 -2.16 18.47
CA GLU A 26 10.50 -0.90 18.08
C GLU A 26 10.22 0.00 19.29
N GLU A 27 9.65 -0.57 20.36
CA GLU A 27 9.43 0.16 21.61
C GLU A 27 10.75 0.74 22.16
N ARG A 28 11.83 -0.04 22.08
CA ARG A 28 13.17 0.38 22.50
C ARG A 28 13.68 1.55 21.67
N SER A 29 13.52 1.49 20.34
CA SER A 29 13.90 2.56 19.42
C SER A 29 13.10 3.84 19.68
N ILE A 30 11.79 3.73 19.87
CA ILE A 30 10.92 4.88 20.21
C ILE A 30 11.37 5.52 21.52
N ARG A 31 11.57 4.72 22.59
CA ARG A 31 12.08 5.22 23.87
C ARG A 31 13.41 5.94 23.70
N LYS A 32 14.35 5.34 22.95
CA LYS A 32 15.65 5.93 22.67
C LYS A 32 15.52 7.28 21.97
N CYS A 33 14.67 7.40 20.96
CA CYS A 33 14.47 8.63 20.21
C CYS A 33 13.73 9.73 20.99
N LEU A 34 12.92 9.35 21.98
CA LEU A 34 12.26 10.30 22.89
C LEU A 34 13.12 10.73 24.08
N ASN A 35 14.27 10.09 24.35
CA ASN A 35 15.06 10.36 25.55
C ASN A 35 15.43 11.85 25.69
N ASN A 36 15.80 12.51 24.59
CA ASN A 36 16.15 13.94 24.58
C ASN A 36 14.93 14.86 24.80
N TYR A 37 13.72 14.31 24.80
CA TYR A 37 12.46 15.04 24.97
C TYR A 37 11.72 14.64 26.25
N GLY A 38 12.43 14.11 27.25
CA GLY A 38 11.84 13.67 28.52
C GLY A 38 11.28 12.25 28.49
N GLY A 39 11.69 11.44 27.51
CA GLY A 39 11.36 10.02 27.41
C GLY A 39 9.90 9.74 27.05
N LEU A 40 9.51 8.47 27.15
CA LEU A 40 8.13 8.07 26.91
C LEU A 40 7.25 8.46 28.11
N ASN A 41 6.43 9.49 27.92
CA ASN A 41 5.48 10.03 28.90
C ASN A 41 4.16 10.36 28.19
N ALA A 42 3.12 10.73 28.94
CA ALA A 42 1.79 11.01 28.37
C ALA A 42 1.80 12.10 27.29
N ALA A 43 2.55 13.19 27.50
CA ALA A 43 2.62 14.29 26.53
C ALA A 43 3.32 13.87 25.22
N ASN A 44 4.42 13.10 25.31
CA ASN A 44 5.09 12.58 24.13
C ASN A 44 4.29 11.47 23.44
N ALA A 45 3.54 10.66 24.20
CA ALA A 45 2.61 9.70 23.60
C ALA A 45 1.52 10.41 22.77
N GLU A 46 0.98 11.51 23.28
CA GLU A 46 0.00 12.33 22.55
C GLU A 46 0.59 12.97 21.28
N ARG A 47 1.85 13.44 21.34
CA ARG A 47 2.58 13.95 20.17
C ARG A 47 2.82 12.85 19.13
N LEU A 48 3.16 11.64 19.57
CA LEU A 48 3.30 10.48 18.70
C LEU A 48 1.95 10.06 18.10
N ASP A 49 0.83 10.26 18.78
CA ASP A 49 -0.50 9.99 18.21
C ASP A 49 -0.77 10.89 16.99
N ARG A 50 -0.44 12.17 17.13
CA ARG A 50 -0.57 13.15 16.04
C ARG A 50 0.44 12.99 14.92
N TYR A 51 1.49 12.19 15.11
CA TYR A 51 2.44 11.89 14.04
C TYR A 51 1.78 11.21 12.83
N THR A 52 0.65 10.54 13.03
CA THR A 52 -0.17 9.93 11.96
C THR A 52 -0.88 10.97 11.09
N GLN A 53 -1.02 12.21 11.57
CA GLN A 53 -1.70 13.30 10.85
C GLN A 53 -0.78 14.02 9.87
N TRP A 54 0.54 13.86 10.02
CA TRP A 54 1.59 14.42 9.17
C TRP A 54 1.42 15.91 8.82
N SER A 55 2.00 16.78 9.64
CA SER A 55 2.08 18.20 9.30
C SER A 55 3.01 18.43 8.10
N GLU A 56 2.61 19.32 7.19
CA GLU A 56 3.42 19.71 6.03
C GLU A 56 4.64 20.57 6.42
N SER A 57 4.56 21.28 7.54
CA SER A 57 5.52 22.34 7.90
C SER A 57 6.33 22.08 9.16
N TYR A 58 5.98 21.06 9.93
CA TYR A 58 6.72 20.72 11.15
C TYR A 58 6.57 19.26 11.54
N GLU A 59 7.47 18.83 12.41
CA GLU A 59 7.48 17.51 13.00
C GLU A 59 7.08 17.61 14.48
N GLU A 60 6.07 16.85 14.92
CA GLU A 60 5.50 16.94 16.27
C GLU A 60 6.57 16.76 17.36
N VAL A 61 7.55 15.88 17.12
CA VAL A 61 8.76 15.70 17.93
C VAL A 61 9.97 15.96 17.05
N PRO A 62 10.72 17.05 17.26
CA PRO A 62 11.83 17.42 16.39
C PRO A 62 12.83 16.27 16.20
N CYS A 63 13.27 16.04 14.97
CA CYS A 63 14.25 15.02 14.58
C CYS A 63 13.89 13.57 14.96
N PHE A 64 12.66 13.30 15.40
CA PHE A 64 12.30 11.96 15.83
C PHE A 64 12.24 10.99 14.65
N THR A 65 11.75 11.38 13.48
CA THR A 65 11.72 10.54 12.27
C THR A 65 13.12 10.12 11.87
N GLN A 66 14.08 11.05 11.86
CA GLN A 66 15.47 10.72 11.55
C GLN A 66 16.04 9.66 12.50
N CYS A 67 15.88 9.89 13.81
CA CYS A 67 16.34 8.94 14.82
C CYS A 67 15.64 7.58 14.63
N TYR A 68 14.32 7.59 14.47
CA TYR A 68 13.52 6.39 14.31
C TYR A 68 13.96 5.59 13.09
N LEU A 69 14.18 6.26 11.96
CA LEU A 69 14.63 5.64 10.73
C LEU A 69 16.00 4.98 10.88
N ARG A 70 16.96 5.69 11.47
CA ARG A 70 18.31 5.17 11.71
C ARG A 70 18.30 3.95 12.63
N GLU A 71 17.44 3.92 13.64
CA GLU A 71 17.38 2.80 14.59
C GLU A 71 16.66 1.57 14.00
N MET A 72 15.68 1.79 13.12
CA MET A 72 14.77 0.73 12.69
C MET A 72 15.04 0.18 11.30
N PHE A 73 15.68 0.96 10.43
CA PHE A 73 15.78 0.63 9.03
C PHE A 73 17.19 0.82 8.48
N ASP A 74 17.55 -0.05 7.56
CA ASP A 74 18.83 -0.02 6.85
C ASP A 74 18.77 0.80 5.55
N PHE A 75 17.62 1.42 5.25
CA PHE A 75 17.41 2.23 4.06
C PHE A 75 17.67 3.73 4.26
N TYR A 76 18.02 4.17 5.48
CA TYR A 76 18.28 5.58 5.77
C TYR A 76 19.56 5.75 6.58
N HIS A 77 20.38 6.71 6.16
CA HIS A 77 21.61 7.11 6.84
C HIS A 77 21.65 8.63 7.01
N GLU A 78 22.13 9.14 8.15
CA GLU A 78 22.10 10.59 8.42
C GLU A 78 22.93 11.41 7.41
N GLU A 79 24.07 10.89 6.98
CA GLU A 79 24.98 11.56 6.05
C GLU A 79 24.65 11.28 4.58
N ALA A 80 24.13 10.09 4.29
CA ALA A 80 23.90 9.62 2.91
C ALA A 80 22.42 9.63 2.49
N GLY A 81 21.50 9.95 3.40
CA GLY A 81 20.06 10.00 3.13
C GLY A 81 19.45 8.61 2.86
N PHE A 82 18.46 8.58 1.98
CA PHE A 82 17.72 7.36 1.63
C PHE A 82 18.48 6.52 0.58
N ASP A 83 18.64 5.23 0.85
CA ASP A 83 19.18 4.24 -0.10
C ASP A 83 18.11 3.86 -1.13
N ALA A 84 18.29 4.33 -2.37
CA ALA A 84 17.36 4.09 -3.47
C ALA A 84 17.10 2.60 -3.74
N ILE A 85 18.12 1.75 -3.65
CA ILE A 85 18.01 0.32 -3.94
C ILE A 85 17.13 -0.34 -2.86
N ARG A 86 17.36 0.00 -1.60
CA ARG A 86 16.57 -0.55 -0.48
C ARG A 86 15.15 0.00 -0.50
N ILE A 87 14.94 1.28 -0.78
CA ILE A 87 13.58 1.84 -0.93
C ILE A 87 12.82 1.12 -2.05
N LYS A 88 13.40 0.98 -3.25
CA LYS A 88 12.78 0.24 -4.36
C LYS A 88 12.47 -1.21 -3.98
N LYS A 89 13.35 -1.87 -3.22
CA LYS A 89 13.15 -3.24 -2.74
C LYS A 89 12.02 -3.36 -1.71
N HIS A 90 11.92 -2.41 -0.77
CA HIS A 90 10.95 -2.48 0.34
C HIS A 90 9.57 -1.96 -0.04
N PHE A 91 9.50 -0.89 -0.83
CA PHE A 91 8.27 -0.15 -1.11
C PHE A 91 7.85 -0.21 -2.59
N GLY A 92 8.72 -0.75 -3.46
CA GLY A 92 8.50 -0.82 -4.90
C GLY A 92 9.02 0.41 -5.65
N GLU A 93 9.23 0.23 -6.94
CA GLU A 93 9.75 1.29 -7.82
C GLU A 93 8.77 2.47 -7.93
N ALA A 94 7.47 2.20 -7.97
CA ALA A 94 6.44 3.25 -8.08
C ALA A 94 6.49 4.26 -6.93
N VAL A 95 6.69 3.78 -5.69
CA VAL A 95 6.84 4.64 -4.51
C VAL A 95 8.10 5.47 -4.60
N TYR A 96 9.23 4.85 -4.98
CA TYR A 96 10.49 5.57 -5.13
C TYR A 96 10.39 6.69 -6.17
N GLU A 97 9.86 6.40 -7.35
CA GLU A 97 9.76 7.39 -8.43
C GLU A 97 8.78 8.52 -8.04
N ALA A 98 7.66 8.21 -7.38
CA ALA A 98 6.71 9.22 -6.92
C ALA A 98 7.29 10.13 -5.81
N CYS A 99 8.18 9.60 -4.98
CA CYS A 99 8.83 10.34 -3.90
C CYS A 99 10.25 10.85 -4.24
N SER A 100 10.72 10.70 -5.48
CA SER A 100 12.14 10.86 -5.80
C SER A 100 12.72 12.21 -5.40
N GLU A 101 11.93 13.28 -5.58
CA GLU A 101 12.34 14.65 -5.26
C GLU A 101 12.50 14.89 -3.75
N ARG A 102 11.78 14.13 -2.92
CA ARG A 102 11.90 14.19 -1.44
C ARG A 102 12.91 13.20 -0.88
N LEU A 103 13.24 12.14 -1.62
CA LEU A 103 14.18 11.10 -1.18
C LEU A 103 15.63 11.41 -1.52
N LYS A 104 15.87 12.07 -2.65
CA LYS A 104 17.21 12.53 -3.02
C LYS A 104 17.65 13.62 -2.04
N LEU A 105 18.92 13.59 -1.64
CA LEU A 105 19.53 14.68 -0.90
C LEU A 105 19.48 15.94 -1.77
N GLY A 106 18.69 16.93 -1.33
CA GLY A 106 18.50 18.21 -2.00
C GLY A 106 19.57 19.24 -1.66
N ASP A 107 19.25 20.50 -1.90
CA ASP A 107 20.12 21.66 -1.67
C ASP A 107 20.65 21.75 -0.22
N LEU A 108 21.83 22.36 -0.06
CA LEU A 108 22.57 22.57 1.20
C LEU A 108 21.80 23.28 2.35
N ARG A 109 20.53 23.64 2.15
CA ARG A 109 19.68 24.38 3.09
C ARG A 109 18.75 23.51 3.92
N GLN A 110 18.46 22.28 3.50
CA GLN A 110 17.59 21.38 4.26
C GLN A 110 18.38 20.64 5.33
N SER A 111 17.91 20.64 6.57
CA SER A 111 18.53 19.82 7.62
C SER A 111 18.29 18.33 7.36
N SER A 112 19.19 17.48 7.86
CA SER A 112 19.04 16.03 7.72
C SER A 112 17.78 15.48 8.40
N CYS A 113 17.27 16.16 9.44
CA CYS A 113 15.98 15.85 10.07
C CYS A 113 14.79 16.18 9.16
N GLU A 114 14.76 17.37 8.56
CA GLU A 114 13.70 17.76 7.62
C GLU A 114 13.67 16.86 6.39
N HIS A 115 14.85 16.45 5.90
CA HIS A 115 14.96 15.50 4.79
C HIS A 115 14.39 14.14 5.16
N ALA A 116 14.74 13.60 6.33
CA ALA A 116 14.19 12.34 6.84
C ALA A 116 12.66 12.40 6.95
N TYR A 117 12.15 13.47 7.57
CA TYR A 117 10.71 13.67 7.76
C TYR A 117 9.97 13.77 6.42
N ALA A 118 10.43 14.62 5.51
CA ALA A 118 9.78 14.84 4.22
C ALA A 118 9.78 13.58 3.33
N GLY A 119 10.91 12.86 3.28
CA GLY A 119 11.04 11.63 2.50
C GLY A 119 10.18 10.49 3.06
N PHE A 120 10.22 10.28 4.37
CA PHE A 120 9.43 9.23 5.01
C PHE A 120 7.93 9.51 4.98
N HIS A 121 7.53 10.75 5.24
CA HIS A 121 6.13 11.18 5.08
C HIS A 121 5.64 10.86 3.66
N CYS A 122 6.41 11.15 2.61
CA CYS A 122 6.02 10.81 1.25
C CYS A 122 5.79 9.31 1.06
N ILE A 123 6.75 8.47 1.49
CA ILE A 123 6.64 7.01 1.38
C ILE A 123 5.37 6.51 2.09
N VAL A 124 5.16 6.98 3.32
CA VAL A 124 4.04 6.57 4.17
C VAL A 124 2.70 7.00 3.56
N SER A 125 2.60 8.24 3.06
CA SER A 125 1.38 8.76 2.42
C SER A 125 1.00 8.00 1.14
N LEU A 126 1.96 7.34 0.49
CA LEU A 126 1.73 6.52 -0.69
C LEU A 126 1.44 5.04 -0.40
N GLU A 127 1.56 4.56 0.85
CA GLU A 127 1.33 3.15 1.20
C GLU A 127 -0.10 2.69 0.84
N ASN A 128 -1.06 3.61 0.93
CA ASN A 128 -2.47 3.37 0.61
C ASN A 128 -2.92 4.11 -0.66
N ASP A 129 -2.01 4.77 -1.38
CA ASP A 129 -2.38 5.43 -2.63
C ASP A 129 -2.85 4.37 -3.64
N PRO A 130 -4.05 4.54 -4.21
CA PRO A 130 -4.67 3.49 -4.98
C PRO A 130 -3.96 3.22 -6.31
N PHE A 131 -3.31 4.22 -6.91
CA PHE A 131 -2.55 4.06 -8.14
C PHE A 131 -1.21 3.39 -7.89
N ILE A 132 -0.58 3.68 -6.74
CA ILE A 132 0.62 3.00 -6.27
C ILE A 132 0.32 1.53 -5.98
N LEU A 133 -0.80 1.23 -5.32
CA LEU A 133 -1.23 -0.15 -5.05
C LEU A 133 -1.40 -0.95 -6.34
N ILE A 134 -2.01 -0.35 -7.38
CA ILE A 134 -2.12 -0.99 -8.70
C ILE A 134 -0.73 -1.14 -9.34
N GLU A 135 0.12 -0.12 -9.27
CA GLU A 135 1.44 -0.16 -9.90
C GLU A 135 2.36 -1.21 -9.29
N ASN A 136 2.23 -1.46 -7.98
CA ASN A 136 3.03 -2.44 -7.25
C ASN A 136 2.56 -3.90 -7.42
N MET A 137 1.47 -4.17 -8.16
CA MET A 137 1.04 -5.54 -8.45
C MET A 137 2.10 -6.32 -9.25
N GLN A 138 2.63 -7.40 -8.68
CA GLN A 138 3.75 -8.17 -9.28
C GLN A 138 3.34 -8.98 -10.52
N ASN A 139 2.13 -9.55 -10.52
CA ASN A 139 1.68 -10.47 -11.56
C ASN A 139 0.95 -9.79 -12.72
N ALA A 140 0.75 -8.48 -12.65
CA ALA A 140 0.03 -7.71 -13.66
C ALA A 140 1.00 -7.05 -14.66
N THR A 141 0.70 -7.18 -15.95
CA THR A 141 1.40 -6.47 -17.02
C THR A 141 1.15 -4.97 -16.95
N ARG A 142 2.01 -4.17 -17.60
CA ARG A 142 1.80 -2.71 -17.74
C ARG A 142 0.42 -2.37 -18.32
N ALA A 143 -0.01 -3.10 -19.36
CA ALA A 143 -1.33 -2.88 -19.97
C ALA A 143 -2.47 -3.16 -18.98
N ALA A 144 -2.36 -4.22 -18.17
CA ALA A 144 -3.33 -4.50 -17.12
C ALA A 144 -3.39 -3.41 -16.05
N LYS A 145 -2.22 -2.94 -15.58
CA LYS A 145 -2.13 -1.82 -14.62
C LYS A 145 -2.74 -0.55 -15.19
N SER A 146 -2.44 -0.21 -16.44
CA SER A 146 -3.05 0.94 -17.13
C SER A 146 -4.57 0.81 -17.21
N ALA A 147 -5.11 -0.35 -17.63
CA ALA A 147 -6.54 -0.59 -17.69
C ALA A 147 -7.22 -0.47 -16.32
N MET A 148 -6.60 -0.98 -15.26
CA MET A 148 -7.08 -0.83 -13.88
C MET A 148 -7.11 0.64 -13.46
N LYS A 149 -6.03 1.41 -13.71
CA LYS A 149 -5.97 2.84 -13.37
C LYS A 149 -7.02 3.65 -14.11
N GLU A 150 -7.19 3.41 -15.42
CA GLU A 150 -8.22 4.05 -16.24
C GLU A 150 -9.63 3.74 -15.73
N CYS A 151 -9.88 2.48 -15.31
CA CYS A 151 -11.16 2.09 -14.73
C CYS A 151 -11.41 2.71 -13.35
N LEU A 152 -10.36 2.86 -12.53
CA LEU A 152 -10.46 3.53 -11.23
C LEU A 152 -10.81 5.01 -11.42
N GLN A 153 -10.26 5.67 -12.43
CA GLN A 153 -10.58 7.06 -12.75
C GLN A 153 -12.04 7.27 -13.19
N GLN A 154 -12.78 6.21 -13.53
CA GLN A 154 -14.20 6.29 -13.87
C GLN A 154 -15.14 6.16 -12.67
N VAL A 155 -14.62 5.82 -11.49
CA VAL A 155 -15.41 5.70 -10.26
C VAL A 155 -15.22 6.93 -9.38
N ASP A 156 -16.20 7.20 -8.51
CA ASP A 156 -16.12 8.31 -7.56
C ASP A 156 -14.86 8.19 -6.68
N GLN A 157 -14.17 9.31 -6.46
CA GLN A 157 -12.90 9.34 -5.72
C GLN A 157 -13.03 8.80 -4.29
N VAL A 158 -14.21 8.92 -3.66
CA VAL A 158 -14.48 8.37 -2.33
C VAL A 158 -14.31 6.85 -2.27
N GLU A 159 -14.53 6.15 -3.39
CA GLU A 159 -14.41 4.69 -3.47
C GLU A 159 -12.95 4.25 -3.65
N TRP A 160 -12.03 5.16 -4.03
CA TRP A 160 -10.66 4.77 -4.38
C TRP A 160 -9.90 4.14 -3.22
N ASN A 161 -10.15 4.59 -1.99
CA ASN A 161 -9.53 4.05 -0.77
C ASN A 161 -9.83 2.56 -0.55
N ARG A 162 -10.89 2.04 -1.18
CA ARG A 162 -11.33 0.64 -1.10
C ARG A 162 -10.58 -0.29 -2.04
N ILE A 163 -9.64 0.22 -2.85
CA ILE A 163 -8.82 -0.64 -3.73
C ILE A 163 -7.99 -1.64 -2.91
N SER A 164 -7.57 -1.25 -1.70
CA SER A 164 -6.78 -2.10 -0.80
C SER A 164 -7.57 -3.33 -0.32
N ASP A 165 -8.91 -3.25 -0.29
CA ASP A 165 -9.78 -4.34 0.13
C ASP A 165 -9.73 -5.54 -0.84
N TYR A 166 -9.39 -5.32 -2.12
CA TYR A 166 -9.29 -6.39 -3.12
C TYR A 166 -8.22 -7.43 -2.75
N ALA A 167 -7.20 -7.06 -1.97
CA ALA A 167 -6.17 -8.00 -1.51
C ALA A 167 -6.72 -9.12 -0.63
N ARG A 168 -7.90 -8.93 -0.02
CA ARG A 168 -8.57 -9.93 0.84
C ARG A 168 -9.58 -10.79 0.08
N PHE A 169 -9.76 -10.56 -1.23
CA PHE A 169 -10.75 -11.24 -2.05
C PHE A 169 -12.15 -11.32 -1.39
N PRO A 170 -12.74 -10.18 -0.99
CA PRO A 170 -14.05 -10.18 -0.34
C PRO A 170 -15.14 -10.80 -1.23
N VAL A 171 -16.23 -11.26 -0.62
CA VAL A 171 -17.34 -11.89 -1.36
C VAL A 171 -18.06 -10.87 -2.26
N THR A 172 -18.15 -9.63 -1.78
CA THR A 172 -18.73 -8.50 -2.50
C THR A 172 -17.62 -7.63 -3.05
N GLU A 173 -17.81 -7.17 -4.29
CA GLU A 173 -16.86 -6.27 -4.94
C GLU A 173 -16.73 -4.97 -4.14
N PRO A 174 -15.50 -4.57 -3.73
CA PRO A 174 -15.30 -3.32 -2.99
C PRO A 174 -15.71 -2.10 -3.80
N ILE A 175 -15.21 -1.97 -5.03
CA ILE A 175 -15.51 -0.82 -5.89
C ILE A 175 -16.51 -1.26 -6.97
N PRO A 176 -17.74 -0.73 -6.99
CA PRO A 176 -18.78 -1.20 -7.90
C PRO A 176 -18.33 -1.25 -9.37
N CYS A 177 -18.44 -2.42 -10.01
CA CYS A 177 -18.17 -2.64 -11.43
C CYS A 177 -16.71 -2.42 -11.89
N PHE A 178 -15.77 -2.16 -10.98
CA PHE A 178 -14.36 -1.94 -11.29
C PHE A 178 -13.74 -3.15 -12.01
N THR A 179 -14.01 -4.36 -11.53
CA THR A 179 -13.51 -5.63 -12.08
C THR A 179 -14.00 -5.84 -13.49
N ARG A 180 -15.30 -5.62 -13.71
CA ARG A 180 -15.89 -5.72 -15.05
C ARG A 180 -15.24 -4.73 -16.02
N CYS A 181 -14.95 -3.51 -15.57
CA CYS A 181 -14.32 -2.50 -16.41
C CYS A 181 -12.96 -2.96 -16.92
N PHE A 182 -12.02 -3.36 -16.05
CA PHE A 182 -10.68 -3.74 -16.53
C PHE A 182 -10.69 -5.07 -17.30
N ILE A 183 -11.61 -5.99 -16.98
CA ILE A 183 -11.80 -7.22 -17.76
C ILE A 183 -12.23 -6.92 -19.19
N SER A 184 -13.13 -5.95 -19.36
CA SER A 184 -13.59 -5.51 -20.67
C SER A 184 -12.46 -4.84 -21.46
N ARG A 185 -11.74 -3.89 -20.85
CA ARG A 185 -10.59 -3.21 -21.49
C ARG A 185 -9.47 -4.16 -21.91
N LEU A 186 -9.25 -5.22 -21.14
CA LEU A 186 -8.25 -6.24 -21.44
C LEU A 186 -8.79 -7.38 -22.32
N GLU A 187 -10.05 -7.29 -22.73
CA GLU A 187 -10.76 -8.31 -23.50
C GLU A 187 -10.65 -9.73 -22.91
N LEU A 188 -10.66 -9.84 -21.58
CA LEU A 188 -10.50 -11.12 -20.87
C LEU A 188 -11.79 -11.95 -20.85
N PHE A 189 -12.91 -11.31 -21.18
CA PHE A 189 -14.21 -11.96 -21.31
C PHE A 189 -14.82 -11.61 -22.65
N ASP A 190 -15.26 -12.64 -23.37
CA ASP A 190 -15.95 -12.50 -24.63
C ASP A 190 -17.46 -12.41 -24.39
N GLU A 191 -18.01 -11.19 -24.47
CA GLU A 191 -19.44 -10.93 -24.22
C GLU A 191 -20.36 -11.65 -25.23
N ARG A 192 -19.88 -11.97 -26.45
CA ARG A 192 -20.70 -12.64 -27.47
C ARG A 192 -20.87 -14.13 -27.18
N THR A 193 -19.81 -14.77 -26.72
CA THR A 193 -19.78 -16.21 -26.43
C THR A 193 -19.97 -16.53 -24.94
N HIS A 194 -19.98 -15.49 -24.09
CA HIS A 194 -19.95 -15.58 -22.63
C HIS A 194 -18.81 -16.47 -22.11
N ARG A 195 -17.62 -16.34 -22.70
CA ARG A 195 -16.44 -17.17 -22.37
C ARG A 195 -15.27 -16.33 -21.88
N TRP A 196 -14.63 -16.83 -20.83
CA TRP A 196 -13.37 -16.29 -20.36
C TRP A 196 -12.21 -16.67 -21.27
N ARG A 197 -11.40 -15.69 -21.64
CA ARG A 197 -10.16 -15.88 -22.39
C ARG A 197 -9.02 -16.19 -21.41
N VAL A 198 -9.05 -17.37 -20.80
CA VAL A 198 -8.07 -17.81 -19.78
C VAL A 198 -6.60 -17.63 -20.22
N PRO A 199 -6.20 -17.93 -21.48
CA PRO A 199 -4.83 -17.65 -21.92
C PRO A 199 -4.47 -16.16 -21.93
N ALA A 200 -5.41 -15.27 -22.24
CA ALA A 200 -5.19 -13.83 -22.17
C ALA A 200 -5.11 -13.36 -20.72
N MET A 201 -5.96 -13.89 -19.84
CA MET A 201 -5.93 -13.61 -18.41
C MET A 201 -4.57 -13.97 -17.80
N ARG A 202 -4.04 -15.16 -18.12
CA ARG A 202 -2.73 -15.59 -17.63
C ARG A 202 -1.60 -14.70 -18.12
N ARG A 203 -1.65 -14.27 -19.38
CA ARG A 203 -0.65 -13.34 -19.93
C ARG A 203 -0.72 -11.95 -19.32
N ALA A 204 -1.92 -11.43 -19.07
CA ALA A 204 -2.12 -10.05 -18.61
C ALA A 204 -1.98 -9.90 -17.10
N LEU A 205 -2.42 -10.91 -16.33
CA LEU A 205 -2.61 -10.86 -14.88
C LEU A 205 -1.91 -12.01 -14.11
N GLY A 206 -1.26 -12.94 -14.81
CA GLY A 206 -0.56 -14.07 -14.18
C GLY A 206 -1.49 -15.13 -13.57
N VAL A 207 -2.80 -15.03 -13.79
CA VAL A 207 -3.82 -15.93 -13.22
C VAL A 207 -4.72 -16.52 -14.31
N PRO A 208 -5.32 -17.70 -14.11
CA PRO A 208 -5.03 -18.67 -13.04
C PRO A 208 -3.63 -19.28 -13.21
N ALA A 209 -3.09 -19.87 -12.13
CA ALA A 209 -1.84 -20.61 -12.18
C ALA A 209 -1.90 -21.72 -13.26
N LEU A 210 -0.72 -22.13 -13.77
CA LEU A 210 -0.65 -23.20 -14.73
C LEU A 210 -1.09 -24.52 -14.06
N GLY A 211 -2.07 -25.21 -14.64
CA GLY A 211 -2.62 -26.45 -14.06
C GLY A 211 -3.78 -26.26 -13.08
N ALA A 212 -4.12 -25.02 -12.72
CA ALA A 212 -5.16 -24.76 -11.73
C ALA A 212 -6.55 -25.30 -12.11
N HIS A 213 -7.27 -25.81 -11.12
CA HIS A 213 -8.62 -26.35 -11.29
C HIS A 213 -9.66 -25.24 -11.38
N VAL A 214 -9.91 -24.75 -12.59
CA VAL A 214 -10.86 -23.65 -12.86
C VAL A 214 -12.25 -24.13 -13.31
N ALA A 215 -12.48 -25.43 -13.28
CA ALA A 215 -13.77 -26.02 -13.61
C ALA A 215 -14.84 -25.47 -12.65
N GLY A 216 -15.85 -24.80 -13.18
CA GLY A 216 -16.93 -24.20 -12.40
C GLY A 216 -16.80 -22.70 -12.11
N CYS A 217 -15.63 -22.08 -12.31
CA CYS A 217 -15.50 -20.63 -12.08
C CYS A 217 -16.46 -19.82 -12.95
N ALA A 218 -16.57 -20.16 -14.24
CA ALA A 218 -17.50 -19.51 -15.17
C ALA A 218 -18.99 -19.91 -14.98
N GLN A 219 -19.29 -20.89 -14.12
CA GLN A 219 -20.67 -21.37 -13.91
C GLN A 219 -21.45 -20.53 -12.90
N ARG A 220 -20.76 -19.71 -12.09
CA ARG A 220 -21.40 -18.79 -11.14
C ARG A 220 -22.23 -17.76 -11.91
N ARG A 221 -23.55 -17.74 -11.75
CA ARG A 221 -24.44 -16.81 -12.44
C ARG A 221 -25.25 -16.00 -11.45
N GLY A 222 -25.40 -14.71 -11.71
CA GLY A 222 -26.23 -13.80 -10.94
C GLY A 222 -26.95 -12.80 -11.84
N ARG A 223 -27.93 -12.07 -11.29
CA ARG A 223 -28.67 -11.03 -12.02
C ARG A 223 -27.83 -9.77 -12.27
N ASN A 224 -26.87 -9.48 -11.38
CA ASN A 224 -25.98 -8.32 -11.51
C ASN A 224 -24.72 -8.74 -12.29
N PRO A 225 -24.47 -8.16 -13.49
CA PRO A 225 -23.30 -8.52 -14.30
C PRO A 225 -21.96 -8.21 -13.64
N CYS A 226 -21.86 -7.09 -12.91
CA CYS A 226 -20.63 -6.70 -12.24
C CYS A 226 -20.28 -7.66 -11.10
N ALA A 227 -21.25 -7.95 -10.22
CA ALA A 227 -21.06 -8.90 -9.13
C ALA A 227 -20.73 -10.31 -9.67
N THR A 228 -21.41 -10.73 -10.75
CA THR A 228 -21.12 -12.02 -11.40
C THR A 228 -19.69 -12.05 -11.93
N MET A 229 -19.28 -11.03 -12.68
CA MET A 229 -17.94 -10.94 -13.25
C MET A 229 -16.86 -10.97 -12.16
N TYR A 230 -17.06 -10.22 -11.08
CA TYR A 230 -16.17 -10.20 -9.93
C TYR A 230 -16.04 -11.58 -9.28
N GLN A 231 -17.16 -12.24 -8.97
CA GLN A 231 -17.14 -13.57 -8.34
C GLN A 231 -16.48 -14.64 -9.21
N GLN A 232 -16.71 -14.60 -10.53
CA GLN A 232 -16.07 -15.49 -11.49
C GLN A 232 -14.57 -15.21 -11.57
N PHE A 233 -14.17 -13.93 -11.70
CA PHE A 233 -12.76 -13.52 -11.72
C PHE A 233 -12.02 -13.96 -10.46
N THR A 234 -12.57 -13.66 -9.28
CA THR A 234 -11.98 -14.06 -7.99
C THR A 234 -11.80 -15.57 -7.88
N CYS A 235 -12.74 -16.37 -8.43
CA CYS A 235 -12.56 -17.81 -8.53
C CYS A 235 -11.35 -18.21 -9.38
N PHE A 236 -11.12 -17.56 -10.53
CA PHE A 236 -9.92 -17.80 -11.34
C PHE A 236 -8.63 -17.38 -10.64
N VAL A 237 -8.65 -16.26 -9.90
CA VAL A 237 -7.48 -15.78 -9.14
C VAL A 237 -7.09 -16.76 -8.03
N LEU A 238 -8.08 -17.33 -7.34
CA LEU A 238 -7.89 -18.22 -6.19
C LEU A 238 -7.76 -19.70 -6.56
N ALA A 239 -7.92 -20.06 -7.83
CA ALA A 239 -7.81 -21.45 -8.27
C ALA A 239 -6.37 -21.97 -8.14
N VAL A 240 -6.23 -23.14 -7.52
CA VAL A 240 -4.98 -23.89 -7.34
C VAL A 240 -4.94 -25.14 -8.19
#